data_AF-C4VB40-F1
#
_entry.id   AF-C4VB40-F1
#
_cell.length_a   1.000
_cell.length_b   1.000
_cell.length_c   1.000
_cell.angle_alpha   90.00
_cell.angle_beta   90.00
_cell.angle_gamma   90.00
#
_symmetry.space_group_name_H-M   'P 1'
#
loop_
_entity.id
_entity.type
_entity.pdbx_description
1 polymer ?
#
loop_
_entity_poly.entity_id
_entity_poly.type
_entity_poly.pdbx_seq_one_letter_code
_entity_poly.pdbx_strand_id
1 'polypeptide(L)'
;MNRINNMTLYFPGKGTIEFLEPVNVADLTVENVNKKILFAKNHVYVTDKTGSGLNVSARVTIEKMYPVSKTDNTLIIGKADSYPQKGIQDRFIYELKNDDTKKFVDYDCTKGTYVYTVNHF
;
A
#
# COMPACT_ATOMS: atom_id res chain seq x y z
N MET A 1 16.07 15.96 -20.07
CA MET A 1 15.88 14.60 -19.54
C MET A 1 15.06 14.75 -18.27
N ASN A 2 13.79 14.37 -18.26
CA ASN A 2 12.89 14.60 -17.12
C ASN A 2 12.46 13.28 -16.48
N ARG A 3 13.36 12.30 -16.37
CA ARG A 3 13.07 11.01 -15.73
C ARG A 3 13.93 10.82 -14.49
N ILE A 4 13.32 10.38 -13.40
CA ILE A 4 13.99 10.09 -12.13
C ILE A 4 13.90 8.59 -11.86
N ASN A 5 15.05 7.98 -11.55
CA ASN A 5 15.12 6.60 -11.07
C ASN A 5 14.91 6.55 -9.56
N ASN A 6 14.35 5.45 -9.05
CA ASN A 6 14.15 5.23 -7.61
C ASN A 6 13.38 6.37 -6.91
N MET A 7 12.42 6.98 -7.63
CA MET A 7 11.59 8.04 -7.07
C MET A 7 10.76 7.47 -5.93
N THR A 8 10.68 8.20 -4.81
CA THR A 8 9.84 7.82 -3.67
C THR A 8 8.88 8.96 -3.35
N LEU A 9 7.59 8.64 -3.25
CA LEU A 9 6.57 9.55 -2.76
C LEU A 9 6.17 9.13 -1.34
N TYR A 10 6.27 10.06 -0.41
CA TYR A 10 5.84 9.86 0.97
C TYR A 10 4.54 10.61 1.24
N PHE A 11 3.57 9.89 1.79
CA PHE A 11 2.25 10.40 2.18
C PHE A 11 2.12 10.28 3.70
N PRO A 12 2.31 11.37 4.45
CA PRO A 12 2.31 11.34 5.92
C PRO A 12 1.06 10.67 6.50
N GLY A 13 1.28 9.63 7.32
CA GLY A 13 0.22 8.87 7.99
C GLY A 13 -0.57 7.90 7.09
N LYS A 14 -0.17 7.75 5.82
CA LYS A 14 -0.76 6.83 4.84
C LYS A 14 0.26 5.79 4.36
N GLY A 15 1.48 6.23 4.05
CA GLY A 15 2.59 5.36 3.67
C GLY A 15 3.46 5.88 2.53
N THR A 16 4.11 4.99 1.79
CA THR A 16 5.07 5.32 0.73
C THR A 16 4.79 4.58 -0.58
N ILE A 17 5.21 5.20 -1.68
CA ILE A 17 5.29 4.58 -3.00
C ILE A 17 6.73 4.75 -3.51
N GLU A 18 7.44 3.63 -3.63
CA GLU A 18 8.80 3.55 -4.17
C GLU A 18 8.72 3.01 -5.61
N PHE A 19 8.98 3.86 -6.60
CA PHE A 19 8.91 3.47 -8.01
C PHE A 19 10.13 2.65 -8.41
N LEU A 20 9.87 1.47 -8.99
CA LEU A 20 10.90 0.54 -9.45
C LEU A 20 11.33 0.83 -10.90
N GLU A 21 10.55 1.66 -11.60
CA GLU A 21 10.82 2.12 -12.96
C GLU A 21 11.07 3.63 -13.01
N PRO A 22 11.79 4.14 -14.03
CA PRO A 22 12.03 5.57 -14.19
C PRO A 22 10.74 6.35 -14.47
N VAL A 23 10.39 7.29 -13.59
CA VAL A 23 9.16 8.09 -13.71
C VAL A 23 9.45 9.42 -14.40
N ASN A 24 8.57 9.82 -15.33
CA ASN A 24 8.63 11.15 -15.94
C ASN A 24 8.08 12.21 -14.96
N VAL A 25 8.90 13.19 -14.62
CA VAL A 25 8.59 14.22 -13.62
C VAL A 25 8.25 15.59 -14.21
N ALA A 26 8.14 15.71 -15.53
CA ALA A 26 7.85 16.98 -16.21
C ALA A 26 6.59 17.68 -15.65
N ASP A 27 5.56 16.90 -15.30
CA ASP A 27 4.28 17.39 -14.77
C ASP A 27 4.05 17.02 -13.30
N LEU A 28 5.12 16.68 -12.56
CA LEU A 28 5.01 16.20 -11.18
C LEU A 28 4.94 17.37 -10.18
N THR A 29 3.74 17.90 -9.99
CA THR A 29 3.44 18.85 -8.91
C THR A 29 2.75 18.15 -7.75
N VAL A 30 2.82 18.72 -6.54
CA VAL A 30 2.10 18.20 -5.36
C VAL A 30 0.59 18.11 -5.64
N GLU A 31 0.04 19.11 -6.31
CA GLU A 31 -1.37 19.13 -6.71
C GLU A 31 -1.71 17.97 -7.65
N ASN A 32 -0.90 17.73 -8.68
CA ASN A 32 -1.12 16.64 -9.62
C ASN A 32 -0.99 15.27 -8.95
N VAL A 33 -0.02 15.09 -8.06
CA VAL A 33 0.14 13.85 -7.29
C VAL A 33 -1.11 13.58 -6.45
N ASN A 34 -1.61 14.59 -5.72
CA ASN A 34 -2.81 14.45 -4.88
C ASN A 34 -4.09 14.20 -5.67
N LYS A 35 -4.18 14.67 -6.93
CA LYS A 35 -5.30 14.38 -7.83
C LYS A 35 -5.23 12.96 -8.40
N LYS A 36 -4.02 12.44 -8.63
CA LYS A 36 -3.80 11.17 -9.31
C LYS A 36 -3.74 9.97 -8.37
N ILE A 37 -3.29 10.16 -7.13
CA ILE A 37 -3.03 9.08 -6.18
C ILE A 37 -4.03 9.12 -5.03
N LEU A 38 -4.73 8.01 -4.82
CA LEU A 38 -5.64 7.81 -3.70
C LEU A 38 -5.23 6.58 -2.89
N PHE A 39 -4.84 6.80 -1.63
CA PHE A 39 -4.68 5.72 -0.65
C PHE A 39 -6.05 5.30 -0.11
N ALA A 40 -6.46 4.08 -0.42
CA ALA A 40 -7.54 3.38 0.23
C ALA A 40 -6.99 2.48 1.34
N LYS A 41 -7.89 1.74 2.03
CA LYS A 41 -7.52 0.97 3.24
C LYS A 41 -6.42 -0.07 3.00
N ASN A 42 -6.46 -0.78 1.87
CA ASN A 42 -5.56 -1.88 1.53
C ASN A 42 -5.01 -1.78 0.09
N HIS A 43 -5.17 -0.62 -0.53
CA HIS A 43 -4.90 -0.43 -1.95
C HIS A 43 -4.57 1.03 -2.22
N VAL A 44 -3.82 1.28 -3.28
CA VAL A 44 -3.53 2.62 -3.79
C VAL A 44 -4.04 2.68 -5.21
N TYR A 45 -4.92 3.63 -5.50
CA TYR A 45 -5.41 3.86 -6.85
C TYR A 45 -4.60 4.96 -7.52
N VAL A 46 -4.27 4.75 -8.80
CA VAL A 46 -3.62 5.77 -9.64
C VAL A 46 -4.43 5.97 -10.91
N THR A 47 -4.71 7.24 -11.25
CA THR A 47 -5.57 7.57 -12.41
C THR A 47 -4.84 7.54 -13.75
N ASP A 48 -3.50 7.53 -13.74
CA ASP A 48 -2.71 7.45 -14.96
C ASP A 48 -2.94 6.08 -15.65
N LYS A 49 -2.80 6.04 -16.97
CA LYS A 49 -2.95 4.79 -17.73
C LYS A 49 -1.83 3.82 -17.36
N THR A 50 -2.14 2.53 -17.34
CA THR A 50 -1.17 1.44 -17.11
C THR A 50 0.11 1.64 -17.93
N GLY A 51 1.27 1.57 -17.26
CA GLY A 51 2.60 1.75 -17.85
C GLY A 51 2.99 3.22 -18.11
N SER A 52 2.23 4.19 -17.61
CA SER A 52 2.50 5.61 -17.86
C SER A 52 2.40 6.47 -16.60
N GLY A 53 3.15 7.57 -16.57
CA GLY A 53 3.14 8.52 -15.46
C GLY A 53 3.47 7.84 -14.13
N LEU A 54 2.55 7.92 -13.17
CA LEU A 54 2.64 7.30 -11.85
C LEU A 54 2.07 5.88 -11.82
N ASN A 55 1.47 5.39 -12.91
CA ASN A 55 0.93 4.04 -13.00
C ASN A 55 1.95 3.07 -13.62
N VAL A 56 3.06 2.86 -12.91
CA VAL A 56 4.17 1.97 -13.29
C VAL A 56 4.52 1.06 -12.12
N SER A 57 5.48 0.14 -12.31
CA SER A 57 5.85 -0.79 -11.25
C SER A 57 6.40 -0.07 -10.02
N ALA A 58 5.92 -0.48 -8.85
CA ALA A 58 6.24 0.15 -7.59
C ALA A 58 6.19 -0.84 -6.42
N ARG A 59 6.95 -0.52 -5.38
CA ARG A 59 6.80 -1.05 -4.03
C ARG A 59 5.97 -0.06 -3.21
N VAL A 60 4.91 -0.55 -2.59
CA VAL A 60 3.98 0.25 -1.80
C VAL A 60 4.08 -0.16 -0.35
N THR A 61 4.11 0.83 0.54
CA THR A 61 3.94 0.65 1.98
C THR A 61 2.65 1.35 2.40
N ILE A 62 1.76 0.63 3.09
CA ILE A 62 0.57 1.20 3.74
C ILE A 62 0.77 1.17 5.25
N GLU A 63 0.54 2.30 5.90
CA GLU A 63 0.65 2.47 7.35
C GLU A 63 -0.70 2.23 8.06
N LYS A 64 -0.65 1.77 9.32
CA LYS A 64 -1.80 1.62 10.22
C LYS A 64 -2.94 0.75 9.67
N MET A 65 -2.60 -0.23 8.85
CA MET A 65 -3.55 -1.17 8.25
C MET A 65 -3.76 -2.38 9.17
N TYR A 66 -4.65 -2.24 10.16
CA TYR A 66 -4.95 -3.31 11.11
C TYR A 66 -6.23 -4.11 10.75
N PRO A 67 -6.28 -5.42 11.09
CA PRO A 67 -7.54 -6.16 11.06
C PRO A 67 -8.54 -5.54 12.06
N VAL A 68 -9.82 -5.66 11.73
CA VAL A 68 -10.93 -5.14 12.54
C VAL A 68 -11.82 -6.29 12.97
N SER A 69 -12.08 -6.40 14.27
CA SER A 69 -13.09 -7.31 14.80
C SER A 69 -14.47 -6.74 14.48
N LYS A 70 -15.30 -7.50 13.76
CA LYS A 70 -16.66 -7.05 13.38
C LYS A 70 -17.65 -7.08 14.54
N THR A 71 -17.33 -7.83 15.59
CA THR A 71 -18.20 -7.99 16.76
C THR A 71 -18.20 -6.75 17.65
N ASP A 72 -17.02 -6.19 17.89
CA ASP A 72 -16.80 -5.06 18.80
C ASP A 72 -16.34 -3.78 18.07
N ASN A 73 -16.14 -3.86 16.75
CA ASN A 73 -15.62 -2.78 15.91
C ASN A 73 -14.25 -2.24 16.37
N THR A 74 -13.40 -3.10 16.94
CA THR A 74 -12.07 -2.74 17.44
C THR A 74 -10.95 -3.16 16.49
N LEU A 75 -9.85 -2.41 16.52
CA LEU A 75 -8.62 -2.76 15.81
C LEU A 75 -7.85 -3.84 16.59
N ILE A 76 -7.33 -4.83 15.86
CA ILE A 76 -6.43 -5.84 16.41
C ILE A 76 -4.99 -5.36 16.15
N ILE A 77 -4.40 -4.71 17.16
CA ILE A 77 -3.05 -4.14 17.12
C ILE A 77 -2.08 -5.09 17.84
N GLY A 78 -0.90 -5.32 17.24
CA GLY A 78 0.05 -6.30 17.74
C GLY A 78 -0.33 -7.72 17.34
N LYS A 79 0.48 -8.69 17.78
CA LYS A 79 0.21 -10.11 17.54
C LYS A 79 -0.89 -10.59 18.48
N ALA A 80 -1.93 -11.21 17.92
CA ALA A 80 -2.97 -11.85 18.70
C ALA A 80 -2.65 -13.33 18.91
N ASP A 81 -2.51 -13.75 20.17
CA ASP A 81 -2.16 -15.13 20.52
C ASP A 81 -3.38 -15.99 20.93
N SER A 82 -4.56 -15.38 21.09
CA SER A 82 -5.79 -16.08 21.50
C SER A 82 -6.96 -15.88 20.53
N TYR A 83 -7.84 -16.87 20.47
CA TYR A 83 -9.09 -16.79 19.72
C TYR A 83 -10.10 -15.91 20.47
N PRO A 84 -10.94 -15.13 19.75
CA PRO A 84 -11.13 -15.13 18.29
C PRO A 84 -10.17 -14.22 17.51
N GLN A 85 -9.47 -13.29 18.17
CA GLN A 85 -8.66 -12.26 17.51
C GLN A 85 -7.54 -12.84 16.65
N LYS A 86 -6.87 -13.91 17.14
CA LYS A 86 -5.86 -14.65 16.37
C LYS A 86 -6.41 -15.14 15.03
N GLY A 87 -7.60 -15.74 15.02
CA GLY A 87 -8.23 -16.24 13.80
C GLY A 87 -8.58 -15.12 12.80
N ILE A 88 -9.03 -13.96 13.30
CA ILE A 88 -9.31 -12.79 12.46
C ILE A 88 -8.02 -12.25 11.84
N GLN A 89 -6.96 -12.14 12.64
CA GLN A 89 -5.63 -11.69 12.20
C GLN A 89 -5.01 -12.65 11.18
N ASP A 90 -5.03 -13.96 11.45
CA ASP A 90 -4.50 -14.99 10.54
C ASP A 90 -5.19 -14.94 9.18
N ARG A 91 -6.54 -14.82 9.17
CA ARG A 91 -7.30 -14.69 7.93
C ARG A 91 -6.96 -13.41 7.18
N PHE A 92 -6.87 -12.29 7.87
CA PHE A 92 -6.51 -11.02 7.26
C PHE A 92 -5.13 -11.10 6.58
N ILE A 93 -4.11 -11.64 7.26
CA ILE A 93 -2.77 -11.81 6.69
C ILE A 93 -2.79 -12.80 5.51
N TYR A 94 -3.57 -13.87 5.60
CA TYR A 94 -3.77 -14.80 4.50
C TYR A 94 -4.33 -14.10 3.26
N GLU A 95 -5.32 -13.22 3.40
CA GLU A 95 -5.88 -12.45 2.29
C GLU A 95 -4.83 -11.52 1.67
N LEU A 96 -3.95 -10.89 2.46
CA LEU A 96 -2.84 -10.08 1.92
C LEU A 96 -1.82 -10.89 1.13
N LYS A 97 -1.55 -12.13 1.55
CA LYS A 97 -0.59 -13.03 0.90
C LYS A 97 -1.10 -13.65 -0.39
N ASN A 98 -2.42 -13.76 -0.54
CA ASN A 98 -3.09 -14.43 -1.66
C ASN A 98 -3.85 -13.45 -2.57
N ASP A 99 -3.48 -12.17 -2.55
CA ASP A 99 -3.96 -11.18 -3.51
C ASP A 99 -3.36 -11.48 -4.91
N ASP A 100 -4.20 -11.47 -5.94
CA ASP A 100 -3.84 -11.78 -7.33
C ASP A 100 -3.26 -10.58 -8.09
N THR A 101 -3.53 -9.37 -7.59
CA THR A 101 -3.06 -8.11 -8.17
C THR A 101 -1.81 -7.56 -7.49
N LYS A 102 -1.60 -7.93 -6.21
CA LYS A 102 -0.49 -7.45 -5.39
C LYS A 102 0.40 -8.62 -4.99
N LYS A 103 1.69 -8.49 -5.24
CA LYS A 103 2.67 -9.43 -4.71
C LYS A 103 3.06 -9.02 -3.29
N PHE A 104 2.61 -9.81 -2.32
CA PHE A 104 2.96 -9.63 -0.91
C PHE A 104 4.48 -9.58 -0.70
N VAL A 105 4.94 -8.62 0.11
CA VAL A 105 6.33 -8.52 0.56
C VAL A 105 6.42 -8.76 2.06
N ASP A 106 5.69 -7.99 2.86
CA ASP A 106 5.75 -8.08 4.32
C ASP A 106 4.49 -7.52 5.00
N TYR A 107 4.28 -7.91 6.26
CA TYR A 107 3.28 -7.31 7.14
C TYR A 107 3.74 -7.31 8.61
N ASP A 108 3.90 -6.11 9.19
CA ASP A 108 4.22 -5.90 10.60
C ASP A 108 2.92 -5.72 11.41
N CYS A 109 2.57 -6.71 12.24
CA CYS A 109 1.37 -6.69 13.07
C CYS A 109 1.40 -5.62 14.17
N THR A 110 2.59 -5.19 14.60
CA THR A 110 2.77 -4.19 15.67
C THR A 110 2.50 -2.79 15.15
N LYS A 111 2.98 -2.50 13.93
CA LYS A 111 2.84 -1.18 13.29
C LYS A 111 1.64 -1.08 12.34
N GLY A 112 1.04 -2.22 11.98
CA GLY A 112 0.06 -2.31 10.92
C GLY A 112 0.66 -1.89 9.58
N THR A 113 1.93 -2.22 9.34
CA THR A 113 2.62 -1.85 8.09
C THR A 113 2.48 -2.98 7.09
N TYR A 114 1.77 -2.73 5.98
CA TYR A 114 1.64 -3.67 4.88
C TYR A 114 2.53 -3.24 3.71
N VAL A 115 3.38 -4.15 3.22
CA VAL A 115 4.26 -3.91 2.09
C VAL A 115 3.95 -4.88 0.97
N TYR A 116 3.79 -4.36 -0.25
CA TYR A 116 3.58 -5.15 -1.46
C TYR A 116 4.25 -4.52 -2.67
N THR A 117 4.42 -5.29 -3.74
CA THR A 117 4.79 -4.76 -5.06
C THR A 117 3.67 -4.95 -6.06
N VAL A 118 3.56 -4.02 -6.99
CA VAL A 118 2.64 -4.09 -8.14
C VAL A 118 3.40 -3.83 -9.44
N ASN A 119 2.91 -4.42 -10.53
CA ASN A 119 3.38 -4.08 -11.87
C ASN A 119 2.80 -2.74 -12.35
N HIS A 120 1.59 -2.42 -11.89
CA HIS A 120 0.84 -1.19 -12.11
C HIS A 120 -0.29 -1.12 -11.07
N PHE A 121 -0.82 0.08 -10.83
CA PHE A 121 -1.92 0.37 -9.91
C PHE A 121 -3.29 0.29 -10.61
#